data_AF-A0A0G1TFX4-F1
#
_entry.id   AF-A0A0G1TFX4-F1
#
_cell.length_a   1.000
_cell.length_b   1.000
_cell.length_c   1.000
_cell.angle_alpha   90.00
_cell.angle_beta   90.00
_cell.angle_gamma   90.00
#
_symmetry.space_group_name_H-M   'P 1'
#
loop_
_entity.id
_entity.type
_entity.pdbx_description
1 polymer ?
#
loop_
_entity_poly.entity_id
_entity_poly.type
_entity_poly.pdbx_seq_one_letter_code
_entity_poly.pdbx_strand_id
1 'polypeptide(L)' 'MKHKRTKESVMLYFAKNITTVIGLVLIWRGIWYVLDGVDALFFDKNHMLTALGGIIIGLLILYIPDKDLKEIEKL' A
#
# COMPACT_ATOMS: atom_id res chain seq x y z
N MET A 1 -49.36 0.87 -1.89
CA MET A 1 -47.97 0.67 -1.44
C MET A 1 -47.06 1.64 -2.20
N LYS A 2 -46.57 2.71 -1.56
CA LYS A 2 -45.66 3.68 -2.21
C LYS A 2 -44.23 3.13 -2.15
N HIS A 3 -43.70 2.66 -3.28
CA HIS A 3 -42.26 2.44 -3.45
C HIS A 3 -41.56 3.80 -3.46
N LYS A 4 -41.08 4.25 -2.30
CA LYS A 4 -40.06 5.31 -2.23
C LYS A 4 -38.77 4.70 -2.76
N ARG A 5 -38.52 4.84 -4.06
CA ARG A 5 -37.17 4.71 -4.63
C ARG A 5 -36.37 5.89 -4.07
N THR A 6 -35.76 5.69 -2.91
CA THR A 6 -34.77 6.62 -2.38
C THR A 6 -33.66 6.67 -3.41
N LYS A 7 -33.56 7.79 -4.14
CA LYS A 7 -32.32 8.18 -4.77
C LYS A 7 -31.34 8.39 -3.62
N GLU A 8 -30.78 7.33 -3.06
CA GLU A 8 -29.54 7.44 -2.31
C GLU A 8 -28.62 8.23 -3.22
N SER A 9 -28.28 9.44 -2.75
CA SER A 9 -27.89 10.51 -3.64
C SER A 9 -26.61 10.08 -4.33
N VAL A 10 -26.58 10.16 -5.67
CA VAL A 10 -25.38 9.90 -6.47
C VAL A 10 -24.16 10.63 -5.89
N MET A 11 -24.40 11.77 -5.26
CA MET A 11 -23.43 12.54 -4.47
C MET A 11 -22.84 11.78 -3.27
N LEU A 12 -23.63 11.04 -2.50
CA LEU A 12 -23.17 10.20 -1.38
C LEU A 12 -22.30 9.04 -1.88
N TYR A 13 -22.72 8.39 -2.97
CA TYR A 13 -21.94 7.33 -3.61
C TYR A 13 -20.61 7.85 -4.15
N PHE A 14 -20.63 9.00 -4.82
CA PHE A 14 -19.45 9.65 -5.37
C PHE A 14 -18.48 10.11 -4.27
N ALA A 15 -18.99 10.76 -3.22
CA ALA A 15 -18.20 11.16 -2.07
C ALA A 15 -17.51 9.96 -1.41
N LYS A 16 -18.23 8.86 -1.22
CA LYS A 16 -17.67 7.62 -0.64
C LYS A 16 -16.51 7.06 -1.46
N ASN A 17 -16.64 7.03 -2.79
CA ASN A 17 -15.59 6.52 -3.66
C ASN A 17 -14.36 7.43 -3.67
N ILE A 18 -14.57 8.76 -3.76
CA ILE A 18 -13.47 9.72 -3.71
C ILE A 18 -12.74 9.65 -2.37
N THR A 19 -13.45 9.59 -1.24
CA THR A 19 -12.83 9.45 0.08
C THR A 19 -12.03 8.16 0.17
N THR A 20 -12.52 7.07 -0.42
CA THR A 20 -11.78 5.79 -0.44
C THR A 20 -10.48 5.91 -1.24
N VAL A 21 -10.53 6.50 -2.44
CA VAL A 21 -9.35 6.69 -3.29
C VAL A 21 -8.34 7.62 -2.62
N ILE A 22 -8.80 8.76 -2.09
CA ILE A 22 -7.93 9.70 -1.37
C ILE A 22 -7.29 9.02 -0.17
N GLY A 23 -8.06 8.25 0.62
CA GLY A 23 -7.55 7.50 1.75
C GLY A 23 -6.45 6.52 1.34
N LEU A 24 -6.67 5.75 0.27
CA LEU A 24 -5.70 4.79 -0.23
C LEU A 24 -4.41 5.48 -0.73
N VAL A 25 -4.54 6.60 -1.45
CA VAL A 25 -3.40 7.40 -1.91
C VAL A 25 -2.63 8.00 -0.74
N LEU A 26 -3.32 8.50 0.29
CA LEU A 26 -2.68 9.07 1.49
C LEU A 26 -1.95 8.00 2.31
N ILE A 27 -2.54 6.81 2.47
CA ILE A 27 -1.88 5.68 3.15
C ILE A 27 -0.62 5.28 2.39
N TRP A 28 -0.73 5.07 1.07
CA TRP A 28 0.41 4.76 0.22
C TRP A 28 1.51 5.82 0.33
N ARG A 29 1.14 7.10 0.25
CA ARG A 29 2.07 8.23 0.40
C ARG A 29 2.72 8.26 1.78
N GLY A 30 1.97 7.96 2.83
CA GLY A 30 2.48 7.89 4.20
C GLY A 30 3.50 6.77 4.37
N ILE A 31 3.25 5.60 3.78
CA ILE A 31 4.20 4.48 3.78
C ILE A 31 5.51 4.89 3.12
N TRP A 32 5.47 5.57 1.97
CA TRP A 32 6.67 6.11 1.31
C TRP A 32 7.48 7.03 2.23
N TYR A 33 6.83 7.99 2.88
CA TYR A 33 7.55 8.91 3.77
C TYR A 33 8.14 8.23 5.00
N VAL A 34 7.47 7.20 5.54
CA VAL A 34 8.02 6.41 6.64
C VAL A 34 9.24 5.64 6.17
N LEU A 35 9.19 5.00 5.00
CA LEU A 35 10.32 4.28 4.41
C LEU A 35 11.49 5.22 4.09
N ASP A 36 11.23 6.39 3.49
CA ASP A 36 12.24 7.42 3.23
C ASP A 36 12.86 7.95 4.54
N GLY A 37 12.05 8.14 5.58
CA GLY A 37 12.52 8.59 6.90
C GLY A 37 13.41 7.55 7.57
N VAL A 38 13.04 6.26 7.48
CA VAL A 38 13.87 5.15 7.96
C VAL A 38 15.18 5.07 7.16
N ASP A 39 15.12 5.18 5.84
CA ASP A 39 16.32 5.21 4.98
C ASP A 39 17.26 6.37 5.36
N ALA A 40 16.70 7.58 5.49
CA ALA A 40 17.46 8.77 5.86
C ALA A 40 18.09 8.71 7.26
N LEU A 41 17.41 8.10 8.24
CA LEU A 41 17.90 8.02 9.62
C LEU A 41 18.94 6.91 9.83
N PHE A 42 18.85 5.79 9.10
CA PHE A 42 19.72 4.63 9.32
C PHE A 42 20.86 4.51 8.30
N PHE A 43 20.73 5.08 7.09
CA PHE A 43 21.63 4.78 5.97
C PHE A 43 22.25 6.01 5.30
N ASP A 44 22.08 7.22 5.87
CA ASP A 44 22.77 8.47 5.50
C ASP A 44 22.89 8.70 3.98
N LYS A 45 21.77 8.48 3.25
CA LYS A 45 21.59 8.60 1.79
C LYS A 45 22.23 7.51 0.91
N ASN A 46 22.73 6.42 1.46
CA ASN A 46 23.26 5.32 0.66
C ASN A 46 22.12 4.39 0.18
N HIS A 47 21.28 4.93 -0.72
CA HIS A 47 20.05 4.28 -1.23
C HIS A 47 20.24 2.86 -1.77
N MET A 48 21.47 2.48 -2.18
CA MET A 48 21.75 1.14 -2.67
C MET A 48 21.66 0.08 -1.58
N LEU A 49 22.08 0.37 -0.35
CA LEU A 49 22.18 -0.63 0.71
C LEU A 49 20.81 -0.95 1.32
N THR A 50 19.94 0.06 1.41
CA THR A 50 18.53 -0.08 1.78
C THR A 50 17.68 -0.69 0.70
N ALA A 51 17.92 -0.37 -0.58
CA ALA A 51 17.27 -1.08 -1.68
C ALA A 51 17.62 -2.57 -1.66
N LEU A 52 18.91 -2.91 -1.50
CA LEU A 52 19.34 -4.31 -1.40
C LEU A 52 18.76 -4.99 -0.15
N GLY A 53 18.82 -4.33 1.00
CA GLY A 53 18.29 -4.85 2.26
C GLY A 53 16.78 -5.06 2.22
N GLY A 54 16.03 -4.12 1.66
CA GLY A 54 14.58 -4.22 1.47
C GLY A 54 14.20 -5.36 0.53
N ILE A 55 14.94 -5.55 -0.57
CA ILE A 55 14.76 -6.70 -1.49
C ILE A 55 15.04 -8.01 -0.75
N ILE A 56 16.15 -8.10 -0.01
CA ILE A 56 16.52 -9.33 0.72
C ILE A 56 15.49 -9.64 1.82
N ILE A 57 15.08 -8.65 2.61
CA ILE A 57 14.08 -8.82 3.67
C ILE A 57 12.72 -9.19 3.06
N GLY A 58 12.30 -8.53 1.98
CA GLY A 58 11.07 -8.86 1.27
C GLY A 58 11.08 -10.30 0.75
N LEU A 59 12.18 -10.72 0.11
CA LEU A 59 12.36 -12.10 -0.33
C LEU A 59 12.37 -13.09 0.83
N LEU A 60 13.01 -12.76 1.96
CA LEU A 60 13.01 -13.63 3.15
C LEU A 60 11.62 -13.76 3.76
N ILE A 61 10.85 -12.68 3.86
CA ILE A 61 9.47 -12.71 4.38
C ILE A 61 8.59 -13.59 3.50
N LEU A 62 8.71 -13.48 2.18
CA LEU A 62 7.96 -14.32 1.24
C LEU A 62 8.45 -15.77 1.25
N TYR A 63 9.74 -16.00 1.48
CA TYR A 63 10.33 -17.33 1.48
C TYR A 63 10.10 -18.11 2.78
N ILE A 64 10.10 -17.46 3.96
CA ILE A 64 10.00 -18.14 5.26
C ILE A 64 8.76 -19.05 5.42
N PRO A 65 7.53 -18.63 5.07
CA PRO A 65 6.32 -19.43 5.32
C PRO A 65 6.27 -20.69 4.46
N ASP A 66 6.57 -20.57 3.16
CA ASP A 66 6.37 -21.66 2.20
C ASP A 66 7.68 -22.31 1.70
N LYS A 67 8.84 -21.75 2.10
CA LYS A 67 10.18 -22.11 1.60
C LYS A 67 10.27 -22.14 0.06
N ASP A 68 9.42 -21.36 -0.59
CA ASP A 68 9.26 -21.27 -2.02
C ASP A 68 8.76 -19.85 -2.38
N LEU A 69 9.08 -19.34 -3.57
CA LEU A 69 8.73 -17.99 -4.01
C LEU A 69 7.59 -17.97 -5.04
N LYS A 70 6.67 -18.94 -4.95
CA LYS A 70 5.53 -19.11 -5.88
C LYS A 70 4.59 -17.92 -5.97
N GLU A 71 4.56 -17.05 -4.97
CA GLU A 71 3.75 -15.83 -5.01
C GLU A 71 4.28 -14.80 -6.01
N ILE A 72 5.61 -14.76 -6.21
CA ILE A 72 6.24 -13.87 -7.20
C ILE A 72 6.02 -14.40 -8.63
N GLU A 73 5.93 -15.72 -8.80
CA GLU A 73 5.67 -16.36 -10.11
C GLU A 73 4.26 -16.05 -10.65
N LYS A 74 3.32 -15.68 -9.78
CA LYS A 74 1.92 -15.41 -10.15
C LYS A 74 1.64 -13.93 -10.49
N LEU A 75 2.61 -13.04 -10.32
CA LEU A 75 2.53 -11.60 -10.62
C LEU A 75 3.05 -11.31 -12.04
#